data_AF-A0A660W5S2-F1
#
_entry.id   AF-A0A660W5S2-F1
#
_cell.length_a   1.000
_cell.length_b   1.000
_cell.length_c   1.000
_cell.angle_alpha   90.00
_cell.angle_beta   90.00
_cell.angle_gamma   90.00
#
_symmetry.space_group_name_H-M   'P 1'
#
loop_
_entity.id
_entity.type
_entity.pdbx_description
1 polymer ?
#
loop_
_entity_poly.entity_id
_entity_poly.type
_entity_poly.pdbx_seq_one_letter_code
_entity_poly.pdbx_strand_id
1 'polypeptide(L)' 'MSTEKIIIFDTTLRDGEQSPGASLTVTEKLEIAQQLAKLGVDVI' A
#
# COMPACT_ATOMS: atom_id res chain seq x y z
N MET A 1 -25.86 16.47 -5.85
CA MET A 1 -25.17 15.83 -4.71
C MET A 1 -23.68 16.01 -4.93
N SER A 2 -22.94 16.51 -3.95
CA SER A 2 -21.47 16.47 -4.00
C SER A 2 -21.05 15.01 -3.86
N THR A 3 -20.29 14.50 -4.82
CA THR A 3 -19.59 13.22 -4.69
C THR A 3 -18.50 13.39 -3.63
N GLU A 4 -18.68 12.75 -2.49
CA GLU A 4 -17.60 12.63 -1.51
C GLU A 4 -16.47 11.79 -2.11
N LYS A 5 -15.24 12.31 -2.05
CA LYS A 5 -14.06 11.56 -2.50
C LYS A 5 -13.76 10.48 -1.47
N ILE A 6 -13.75 9.22 -1.88
CA ILE A 6 -13.22 8.11 -1.07
C ILE A 6 -11.68 8.17 -1.12
N ILE A 7 -11.05 8.05 0.04
CA ILE A 7 -9.60 7.99 0.18
C ILE A 7 -9.22 6.54 0.49
N ILE A 8 -8.33 5.96 -0.31
CA ILE A 8 -7.75 4.63 -0.06
C ILE A 8 -6.42 4.81 0.66
N PHE A 9 -6.39 4.42 1.94
CA PHE A 9 -5.21 4.37 2.79
C PHE A 9 -4.73 2.92 2.89
N ASP A 10 -3.66 2.59 2.16
CA ASP A 10 -3.07 1.26 2.13
C ASP A 10 -2.05 1.08 3.28
N THR A 11 -2.04 -0.07 3.94
CA THR A 11 -1.09 -0.37 5.02
C THR A 11 -0.20 -1.58 4.74
N THR A 12 -0.15 -2.04 3.48
CA THR A 12 0.53 -3.29 3.08
C THR A 12 2.01 -3.27 3.45
N LEU A 13 2.71 -2.15 3.25
CA LEU A 13 4.15 -2.05 3.53
C LEU A 13 4.50 -1.93 5.01
N ARG A 14 3.51 -1.68 5.88
CA ARG A 14 3.71 -1.53 7.33
C ARG A 14 3.14 -2.71 8.09
N ASP A 15 1.83 -2.91 8.00
CA ASP A 15 1.12 -3.95 8.75
C ASP A 15 1.36 -5.32 8.10
N GLY A 16 1.44 -5.35 6.77
CA GLY A 16 1.77 -6.56 6.02
C GLY A 16 3.13 -7.13 6.42
N GLU A 17 4.17 -6.30 6.48
CA GLU A 17 5.52 -6.76 6.89
C GLU A 17 5.59 -7.22 8.35
N GLN A 18 4.75 -6.68 9.22
CA GLN A 18 4.65 -7.09 10.63
C GLN A 18 3.93 -8.43 10.82
N SER A 19 3.28 -8.95 9.77
CA SER A 19 2.61 -10.24 9.83
C SER A 19 3.64 -11.39 9.94
N PRO A 20 3.37 -12.43 10.75
CA PRO A 20 4.30 -13.54 10.91
C PRO A 20 4.67 -14.19 9.57
N GLY A 21 5.96 -14.23 9.25
CA GLY A 21 6.47 -14.83 8.03
C GLY A 21 6.37 -13.95 6.77
N ALA A 22 5.94 -12.69 6.90
CA ALA A 22 5.78 -11.75 5.78
C ALA A 22 6.90 -10.70 5.72
N SER A 23 8.14 -11.06 6.06
CA SER A 23 9.28 -10.15 5.98
C SER A 23 9.56 -9.75 4.52
N LEU A 24 9.54 -8.45 4.24
CA LEU A 24 9.80 -7.90 2.91
C LEU A 24 11.22 -7.35 2.81
N THR A 25 11.94 -7.72 1.76
CA THR A 25 13.19 -7.07 1.37
C THR A 25 12.92 -5.64 0.85
N VAL A 26 13.94 -4.80 0.85
CA VAL A 26 13.84 -3.42 0.31
C VAL A 26 13.35 -3.44 -1.14
N THR A 27 13.82 -4.38 -1.95
CA THR A 27 13.41 -4.51 -3.36
C THR A 27 11.92 -4.86 -3.48
N GLU A 28 11.43 -5.82 -2.71
CA GLU A 28 10.01 -6.20 -2.69
C GLU A 28 9.12 -5.04 -2.25
N LYS A 29 9.56 -4.25 -1.24
CA LYS A 29 8.83 -3.05 -0.82
C LYS A 29 8.71 -2.02 -1.95
N LEU A 30 9.80 -1.79 -2.70
CA LEU A 30 9.78 -0.86 -3.84
C LEU A 30 8.87 -1.35 -4.96
N GLU A 31 8.87 -2.64 -5.25
CA GLU A 31 8.01 -3.23 -6.28
C GLU A 31 6.53 -3.12 -5.88
N ILE A 32 6.19 -3.46 -4.63
CA ILE A 32 4.83 -3.31 -4.08
C ILE A 32 4.40 -1.83 -4.10
N ALA A 33 5.26 -0.91 -3.66
CA ALA A 33 4.97 0.53 -3.67
C ALA A 33 4.64 1.04 -5.08
N GLN A 34 5.38 0.59 -6.10
CA GLN A 34 5.11 0.94 -7.49
C GLN A 34 3.77 0.38 -7.99
N GLN A 35 3.40 -0.84 -7.58
CA GLN A 35 2.10 -1.41 -7.93
C GLN A 35 0.94 -0.68 -7.24
N LEU A 36 1.09 -0.34 -5.95
CA LEU A 36 0.10 0.44 -5.20
C LEU A 36 -0.09 1.84 -5.82
N ALA A 37 1.00 2.51 -6.19
CA ALA A 37 0.94 3.78 -6.90
C ALA A 37 0.23 3.66 -8.26
N LYS A 38 0.49 2.58 -9.02
CA LYS A 38 -0.20 2.30 -10.29
C LYS A 38 -1.68 1.98 -10.12
N LEU A 39 -2.06 1.34 -9.00
CA LEU A 39 -3.45 1.07 -8.63
C LEU A 39 -4.23 2.35 -8.29
N GLY A 40 -3.51 3.43 -7.94
CA GLY A 40 -4.11 4.74 -7.64
C GLY A 40 -4.60 4.87 -6.21
N VAL A 41 -3.95 4.20 -5.25
CA VAL A 41 -4.21 4.44 -3.82
C VAL A 41 -3.75 5.85 -3.44
N ASP A 42 -4.46 6.49 -2.50
CA ASP A 42 -4.20 7.87 -2.11
C ASP A 42 -3.02 7.97 -1.13
N VAL A 43 -2.81 6.94 -0.31
CA VAL A 43 -1.73 6.87 0.69
C VAL A 43 -1.22 5.43 0.80
N ILE A 44 0.11 5.30 0.94
CA ILE A 44 0.86 4.04 1.15
C ILE A 44 1.66 4.17 2.45
#